data_AF-A0AAD1JF33-F1
#
_entry.id   AF-A0AAD1JF33-F1
#
_cell.length_a   1.000
_cell.length_b   1.000
_cell.length_c   1.000
_cell.angle_alpha   90.00
_cell.angle_beta   90.00
_cell.angle_gamma   90.00
#
_symmetry.space_group_name_H-M   'P 1'
#
loop_
_entity.id
_entity.type
_entity.pdbx_description
1 polymer ?
#
loop_
_entity_poly.entity_id
_entity_poly.type
_entity_poly.pdbx_seq_one_letter_code
_entity_poly.pdbx_strand_id
1 'polypeptide(L)' 'MHREEILKKLAHKRTKCMVYTRVMGYHRPVESFNIGKKGEHKERTYFKEEQCKAMV' A
#
# COMPACT_ATOMS: atom_id res chain seq x y z
N MET A 1 -11.34 -16.66 15.08
CA MET A 1 -12.30 -17.25 14.13
C MET A 1 -13.35 -16.26 13.62
N HIS A 2 -13.83 -15.30 14.43
CA HIS A 2 -14.86 -14.32 14.03
C HIS A 2 -14.57 -13.48 12.76
N ARG A 3 -13.31 -13.08 12.51
CA ARG A 3 -12.93 -12.24 11.36
C ARG A 3 -13.15 -12.96 10.02
N GLU A 4 -12.80 -14.23 9.93
CA GLU A 4 -12.92 -14.99 8.67
C GLU A 4 -14.38 -15.23 8.29
N GLU A 5 -15.25 -15.42 9.29
CA GLU A 5 -16.69 -15.56 9.11
C GLU A 5 -17.31 -14.27 8.54
N ILE A 6 -16.94 -13.10 9.09
CA ILE A 6 -17.36 -11.79 8.56
C ILE A 6 -16.89 -11.61 7.12
N LEU A 7 -15.63 -11.95 6.86
CA LEU A 7 -15.03 -11.85 5.52
C LEU A 7 -15.78 -12.72 4.51
N LYS A 8 -16.12 -13.97 4.84
CA LYS A 8 -16.92 -14.86 3.97
C LYS A 8 -18.33 -14.33 3.74
N LYS A 9 -19.03 -13.91 4.80
CA LYS A 9 -20.42 -13.42 4.72
C LYS A 9 -20.59 -12.22 3.78
N LEU A 10 -19.58 -11.35 3.71
CA LEU A 10 -19.60 -10.13 2.89
C LEU A 10 -18.93 -10.28 1.52
N ALA A 11 -18.49 -11.48 1.12
CA ALA A 11 -17.72 -11.68 -0.11
C ALA A 11 -18.40 -11.10 -1.36
N HIS A 12 -19.72 -11.29 -1.50
CA HIS A 12 -20.52 -10.80 -2.63
C HIS A 12 -20.67 -9.27 -2.69
N LYS A 13 -20.40 -8.56 -1.60
CA LYS A 13 -20.49 -7.09 -1.54
C LYS A 13 -19.14 -6.41 -1.77
N ARG A 14 -18.07 -7.17 -2.01
CA ARG A 14 -16.73 -6.61 -2.14
C ARG A 14 -16.53 -5.96 -3.50
N THR A 15 -15.86 -4.82 -3.48
CA THR A 15 -15.31 -4.17 -4.66
C THR A 15 -13.79 -4.17 -4.56
N LYS A 16 -13.11 -4.21 -5.71
CA LYS A 16 -11.65 -4.12 -5.75
C LYS A 16 -11.21 -2.75 -5.21
N CYS A 17 -10.32 -2.75 -4.22
CA CYS A 17 -9.69 -1.52 -3.74
C CYS A 17 -8.60 -1.11 -4.73
N MET A 18 -8.70 0.10 -5.28
CA MET A 18 -7.66 0.68 -6.12
C MET A 18 -6.66 1.43 -5.26
N VAL A 19 -5.40 1.00 -5.28
CA VAL A 19 -4.33 1.61 -4.49
C VAL A 19 -3.55 2.58 -5.36
N TYR A 20 -3.44 3.83 -4.92
CA TYR A 20 -2.68 4.88 -5.57
C TYR A 20 -1.47 5.25 -4.72
N THR A 21 -0.36 5.59 -5.37
CA THR A 21 0.84 6.09 -4.69
C THR A 21 1.42 7.27 -5.44
N ARG A 22 2.14 8.13 -4.72
CA ARG A 22 2.82 9.28 -5.32
C ARG A 22 4.11 8.83 -6.01
N VAL A 23 4.30 9.28 -7.25
CA VAL A 23 5.53 9.05 -8.02
C VAL A 23 6.31 10.37 -8.13
N MET A 24 6.69 10.81 -9.33
CA MET A 24 7.40 12.07 -9.59
C MET A 24 6.47 13.29 -9.53
N GLY A 25 5.68 13.42 -8.45
CA GLY A 25 4.85 14.61 -8.21
C GLY A 25 3.33 14.40 -8.29
N TYR A 26 2.86 13.30 -8.89
CA TYR A 26 1.44 13.00 -9.06
C TYR A 26 1.06 11.61 -8.53
N HIS A 27 -0.25 11.37 -8.36
CA HIS A 27 -0.79 10.08 -7.93
C HIS A 27 -0.99 9.16 -9.14
N ARG A 28 -0.49 7.93 -9.04
CA ARG A 28 -0.64 6.90 -10.06
C ARG A 28 -1.13 5.60 -9.42
N PRO A 29 -2.05 4.85 -10.07
CA PRO A 29 -2.48 3.56 -9.54
C PRO A 29 -1.31 2.58 -9.58
N VAL A 30 -1.07 1.90 -8.46
CA VAL A 30 0.01 0.91 -8.29
C VAL A 30 -0.15 -0.25 -9.28
N GLU A 31 -1.39 -0.60 -9.61
CA GLU A 31 -1.72 -1.65 -10.56
C GLU A 31 -1.20 -1.39 -11.99
N SER A 32 -0.99 -0.12 -12.34
CA SER A 32 -0.46 0.28 -13.66
C SER A 32 1.07 0.12 -13.75
N PHE A 33 1.75 -0.30 -12.68
CA PHE A 33 3.21 -0.36 -12.67
C PHE A 33 3.75 -1.51 -13.52
N ASN A 34 4.74 -1.21 -14.36
CA ASN A 34 5.51 -2.22 -15.07
C ASN A 34 6.50 -2.91 -14.10
N ILE A 35 7.22 -3.93 -14.58
CA ILE A 35 8.14 -4.74 -13.75
C ILE A 35 9.23 -3.85 -13.10
N GLY A 36 9.84 -2.94 -13.86
CA GLY A 36 10.86 -2.03 -13.34
C GLY A 36 10.33 -1.11 -12.24
N LYS A 37 9.15 -0.50 -12.45
CA LYS A 37 8.54 0.39 -11.46
C LYS A 37 8.07 -0.36 -10.20
N LYS A 38 7.65 -1.62 -10.34
CA LYS A 38 7.38 -2.50 -9.19
C LYS A 38 8.64 -2.78 -8.38
N GLY A 39 9.79 -2.94 -9.04
CA GLY A 39 11.10 -3.05 -8.39
C GLY A 39 11.44 -1.79 -7.59
N GLU A 40 11.52 -0.64 -8.28
CA GLU A 40 11.80 0.66 -7.65
C GLU A 40 10.87 0.93 -6.46
N HIS A 41 9.57 0.64 -6.59
CA HIS A 41 8.60 0.89 -5.53
C HIS A 41 8.85 0.02 -4.28
N LYS A 42 9.33 -1.22 -4.44
CA LYS A 42 9.68 -2.11 -3.33
C LYS A 42 10.94 -1.69 -2.60
N GLU A 43 11.86 -1.01 -3.29
CA GLU A 43 13.13 -0.52 -2.73
C GLU A 43 12.96 0.81 -1.96
N ARG A 44 11.78 1.43 -2.01
CA ARG A 44 11.52 2.67 -1.27
C ARG A 44 11.59 2.45 0.24
N THR A 45 12.38 3.28 0.90
CA THR A 45 12.41 3.37 2.35
C THR A 45 11.38 4.40 2.82
N TYR A 46 10.57 4.00 3.80
CA TYR A 46 9.61 4.90 4.44
C TYR A 46 10.23 5.46 5.70
N PHE A 47 9.95 6.73 5.96
CA PHE A 47 10.26 7.33 7.24
C PHE A 47 9.61 6.54 8.38
N LYS A 48 10.39 6.29 9.44
CA LYS A 48 9.92 5.66 10.67
C LYS A 48 10.28 6.59 11.83
N GLU A 49 9.28 7.16 12.46
CA GLU A 49 9.46 8.14 13.55
C GLU A 49 10.33 7.58 14.68
N GLU A 50 10.12 6.32 15.07
CA GLU A 50 10.90 5.64 16.11
C GLU A 50 12.42 5.59 15.83
N GLN A 51 12.83 5.68 14.55
CA GLN A 51 14.23 5.70 14.14
C GLN A 51 14.84 7.11 14.17
N CYS A 52 14.01 8.14 14.25
CA CYS A 52 14.43 9.50 14.50
C CYS A 52 14.73 9.66 15.99
N LYS A 53 15.97 9.39 16.38
CA LYS A 53 16.47 9.84 17.69
C LYS A 53 16.46 11.36 17.67
N ALA A 54 15.46 11.97 18.30
CA ALA A 54 15.60 13.35 18.74
C ALA A 54 16.76 13.35 19.75
N MET A 55 17.90 13.92 19.36
CA MET A 55 18.88 14.35 20.34
C MET A 55 18.23 15.52 21.09
N VAL A 56 17.64 15.21 22.24
CA VAL A 56 17.36 16.18 23.31
C VAL A 56 18.48 16.03 24.32
#